data_AF-A0A183CM50-F1
#
_entry.id   AF-A0A183CM50-F1
#
_cell.length_a   1.000
_cell.length_b   1.000
_cell.length_c   1.000
_cell.angle_alpha   90.00
_cell.angle_beta   90.00
_cell.angle_gamma   90.00
#
_symmetry.space_group_name_H-M   'P 1'
#
loop_
_entity.id
_entity.type
_entity.pdbx_description
1 polymer ?
#
loop_
_entity_poly.entity_id
_entity_poly.type
_entity_poly.pdbx_seq_one_letter_code
_entity_poly.pdbx_strand_id
1 'polypeptide(L)'
;MWGPKRGGRNVGKEQRLEAIRQLNYIDAKFGYQPYTESTARNAWLINVQQSEMFDDQTKCILAAVELYFLEEDGSRFKICYPFRPYLYLETNQGQEYVVAAYLSRKYHFLQVEHTEKENLDLKNHLAGLRSRFLRVSFPSNAEVAKFKRDLMPRIKKNRLAAQQASDYTELLTEYMGGGKAHFDDGPLEQIVDIRYFF
;
A
#
# COMPACT_ATOMS: atom_id res chain seq x y z
N MET A 1 -10.06 -24.78 9.67
CA MET A 1 -10.92 -24.30 10.77
C MET A 1 -10.23 -23.07 11.37
N TRP A 2 -10.91 -21.93 11.37
CA TRP A 2 -10.56 -20.62 11.94
C TRP A 2 -9.14 -20.04 11.76
N GLY A 3 -8.97 -19.22 10.72
CA GLY A 3 -8.22 -17.97 10.87
C GLY A 3 -9.17 -16.90 11.43
N PRO A 4 -8.75 -16.05 12.38
CA PRO A 4 -9.64 -15.03 12.92
C PRO A 4 -9.96 -14.00 11.81
N LYS A 5 -11.25 -13.81 11.51
CA LYS A 5 -11.74 -12.62 10.80
C LYS A 5 -11.48 -11.41 11.70
N ARG A 6 -10.29 -10.81 11.60
CA ARG A 6 -9.95 -9.57 12.33
C ARG A 6 -10.63 -8.40 11.64
N GLY A 7 -11.84 -8.07 12.09
CA GLY A 7 -12.42 -6.75 11.91
C GLY A 7 -11.45 -5.70 12.47
N GLY A 8 -11.12 -4.69 11.67
CA GLY A 8 -10.06 -3.72 11.93
C GLY A 8 -10.35 -2.80 13.12
N ARG A 9 -10.16 -3.30 14.35
CA ARG A 9 -9.89 -2.45 15.50
C ARG A 9 -8.50 -1.86 15.32
N ASN A 10 -8.35 -0.55 15.53
CA ASN A 10 -7.04 0.09 15.63
C ASN A 10 -6.37 -0.46 16.91
N VAL A 11 -5.61 -1.54 16.77
CA VAL A 11 -4.79 -2.10 17.84
C VAL A 11 -3.64 -1.12 18.08
N GLY A 12 -3.47 -0.69 19.33
CA GLY A 12 -2.45 0.30 19.69
C GLY A 12 -1.03 -0.21 19.39
N LYS A 13 -0.06 0.71 19.19
CA LYS A 13 1.35 0.35 18.89
C LYS A 13 1.91 -0.64 19.91
N GLU A 14 1.64 -0.42 21.20
CA GLU A 14 2.10 -1.29 22.28
C GLU A 14 1.52 -2.71 22.20
N GLN A 15 0.22 -2.84 21.93
CA GLN A 15 -0.42 -4.14 21.74
C GLN A 15 0.14 -4.89 20.53
N ARG A 16 0.50 -4.16 19.45
CA ARG A 16 1.17 -4.74 18.28
C ARG A 16 2.58 -5.21 18.63
N LEU A 17 3.36 -4.41 19.36
CA LEU A 17 4.69 -4.80 19.84
C LEU A 17 4.63 -6.04 20.73
N GLU A 18 3.66 -6.10 21.64
CA GLU A 18 3.46 -7.26 22.49
C GLU A 18 3.09 -8.49 21.66
N ALA A 19 2.23 -8.35 20.65
CA ALA A 19 1.89 -9.45 19.75
C ALA A 19 3.13 -9.99 18.99
N ILE A 20 4.04 -9.12 18.55
CA ILE A 20 5.30 -9.51 17.89
C ILE A 20 6.19 -10.28 18.87
N ARG A 21 6.32 -9.81 20.11
CA ARG A 21 7.11 -10.48 21.16
C ARG A 21 6.54 -11.86 21.50
N GLN A 22 5.23 -11.94 21.68
CA GLN A 22 4.54 -13.19 21.98
C GLN A 22 4.68 -14.20 20.84
N LEU A 23 4.54 -13.75 19.58
CA LEU A 23 4.76 -14.61 18.41
C LEU A 23 6.17 -15.20 18.42
N ASN A 24 7.20 -14.36 18.56
CA ASN A 24 8.59 -14.81 18.59
C ASN A 24 8.89 -15.76 19.76
N TYR A 25 8.31 -15.49 20.93
CA TYR A 25 8.43 -16.36 22.10
C TYR A 25 7.81 -17.74 21.86
N ILE A 26 6.63 -17.79 21.24
CA ILE A 26 5.95 -19.04 20.89
C ILE A 26 6.75 -19.81 19.83
N ASP A 27 7.19 -19.14 18.75
CA ASP A 27 7.98 -19.77 17.69
C ASP A 27 9.28 -20.40 18.23
N ALA A 28 9.97 -19.70 19.12
CA ALA A 28 11.17 -20.20 19.78
C ALA A 28 10.90 -21.48 20.59
N LYS A 29 9.75 -21.58 21.28
CA LYS A 29 9.34 -22.80 22.00
C LYS A 29 9.08 -23.98 21.07
N PHE A 30 8.68 -23.74 19.83
CA PHE A 30 8.48 -24.78 18.81
C PHE A 30 9.76 -25.11 18.01
N GLY A 31 10.89 -24.51 18.39
CA GLY A 31 12.19 -24.74 17.77
C GLY A 31 12.49 -23.85 16.56
N TYR A 32 11.64 -22.86 16.25
CA TYR A 32 11.89 -21.92 15.16
C TYR A 32 12.67 -20.71 15.66
N GLN A 33 13.99 -20.83 15.59
CA GLN A 33 14.90 -19.72 15.89
C GLN A 33 15.06 -18.81 14.67
N PRO A 34 15.15 -17.47 14.85
CA PRO A 34 15.47 -16.55 13.78
C PRO A 34 16.83 -16.87 13.16
N TYR A 35 16.87 -17.03 11.84
CA TYR A 35 18.10 -17.17 11.09
C TYR A 35 18.71 -15.79 10.81
N THR A 36 19.92 -15.56 11.31
CA THR A 36 20.63 -14.25 11.23
C THR A 36 22.01 -14.35 10.60
N GLU A 37 22.47 -15.56 10.27
CA GLU A 37 23.75 -15.79 9.62
C GLU A 37 23.65 -15.46 8.11
N SER A 38 24.81 -15.23 7.48
CA SER A 38 24.91 -14.94 6.04
C SER A 38 25.11 -16.20 5.17
N THR A 39 25.23 -17.37 5.79
CA THR A 39 25.50 -18.62 5.09
C THR A 39 24.24 -19.11 4.36
N ALA A 40 24.39 -19.64 3.16
CA ALA A 40 23.26 -20.29 2.49
C ALA A 40 22.94 -21.63 3.20
N ARG A 41 21.65 -21.90 3.43
CA ARG A 41 21.15 -23.18 3.95
C ARG A 41 20.18 -23.82 2.95
N ASN A 42 20.28 -25.13 2.81
CA ASN A 42 19.34 -25.92 2.02
C ASN A 42 18.22 -26.41 2.93
N ALA A 43 17.02 -25.88 2.73
CA ALA A 43 15.88 -26.18 3.57
C ALA A 43 14.56 -26.10 2.79
N TRP A 44 13.54 -26.81 3.24
CA TRP A 44 12.19 -26.72 2.70
C TRP A 44 11.42 -25.60 3.38
N LEU A 45 10.85 -24.69 2.59
CA LEU A 45 9.87 -23.73 3.07
C LEU A 45 8.55 -24.48 3.36
N ILE A 46 8.20 -24.60 4.63
CA ILE A 46 7.04 -25.40 5.08
C ILE A 46 5.83 -24.54 5.43
N ASN A 47 6.02 -23.26 5.72
CA ASN A 47 4.93 -22.34 6.04
C ASN A 47 5.33 -20.88 5.77
N VAL A 48 4.32 -20.07 5.42
CA VAL A 48 4.45 -18.64 5.15
C VAL A 48 3.32 -17.93 5.89
N GLN A 49 3.67 -16.96 6.76
CA GLN A 49 2.68 -16.21 7.51
C GLN A 49 2.92 -14.71 7.42
N GLN A 50 1.84 -13.96 7.19
CA GLN A 50 1.87 -12.51 7.30
C GLN A 50 2.09 -12.12 8.77
N SER A 51 3.07 -11.25 9.00
CA SER A 51 3.48 -10.84 10.33
C SER A 51 3.84 -9.35 10.34
N GLU A 52 4.29 -8.90 11.50
CA GLU A 52 4.89 -7.59 11.72
C GLU A 52 6.22 -7.78 12.43
N MET A 53 7.16 -6.88 12.17
CA MET A 53 8.43 -6.84 12.90
C MET A 53 8.71 -5.43 13.37
N PHE A 54 9.44 -5.31 14.48
CA PHE A 54 9.93 -4.03 14.94
C PHE A 54 11.31 -3.77 14.33
N ASP A 55 11.45 -2.66 13.63
CA ASP A 55 12.74 -2.22 13.12
C ASP A 55 13.41 -1.28 14.13
N ASP A 56 14.56 -1.71 14.63
CA ASP A 56 15.34 -0.97 15.61
C ASP A 56 15.97 0.31 15.06
N GLN A 57 16.20 0.41 13.75
CA GLN A 57 16.78 1.61 13.14
C GLN A 57 15.73 2.70 12.98
N THR A 58 14.58 2.37 12.40
CA THR A 58 13.51 3.34 12.15
C THR A 58 12.54 3.50 13.32
N LYS A 59 12.63 2.66 14.36
CA LYS A 59 11.70 2.58 15.51
C LYS A 59 10.23 2.43 15.10
N CYS A 60 10.03 1.85 13.92
CA CYS A 60 8.73 1.61 13.31
C CYS A 60 8.38 0.13 13.32
N ILE A 61 7.07 -0.15 13.31
CA ILE A 61 6.59 -1.51 13.04
C ILE A 61 6.47 -1.63 11.51
N LEU A 62 7.14 -2.62 10.95
CA LEU A 62 7.10 -2.94 9.54
C LEU A 62 6.22 -4.17 9.31
N ALA A 63 5.51 -4.21 8.19
CA ALA A 63 4.93 -5.46 7.71
C ALA A 63 6.07 -6.41 7.33
N ALA A 64 5.88 -7.68 7.66
CA ALA A 64 6.85 -8.72 7.37
C ALA A 64 6.14 -10.00 6.97
N VAL A 65 6.92 -10.92 6.40
CA VAL A 65 6.50 -12.29 6.15
C VAL A 65 7.42 -13.21 6.95
N GLU A 66 6.83 -14.02 7.81
CA GLU A 66 7.53 -15.11 8.50
C GLU A 66 7.58 -16.31 7.56
N LEU A 67 8.80 -16.75 7.27
CA LEU A 67 9.11 -17.90 6.44
C LEU A 67 9.67 -18.98 7.35
N TYR A 68 8.98 -20.12 7.44
CA TYR A 68 9.37 -21.21 8.32
C TYR A 68 10.00 -22.34 7.50
N PHE A 69 11.17 -22.80 7.94
CA PHE A 69 11.98 -23.76 7.21
C PHE A 69 12.25 -25.02 8.03
N LEU A 70 12.40 -26.14 7.33
CA LEU A 70 12.84 -27.43 7.85
C LEU A 70 14.08 -27.87 7.06
N GLU A 71 15.14 -28.27 7.75
CA GLU A 71 16.37 -28.80 7.15
C GLU A 71 16.33 -30.35 7.09
N GLU A 72 17.26 -30.95 6.35
CA GLU A 72 17.33 -32.41 6.16
C GLU A 72 17.59 -33.17 7.46
N ASP A 73 18.35 -32.58 8.38
CA ASP A 73 18.61 -33.12 9.71
C ASP A 73 17.42 -32.97 10.69
N GLY A 74 16.29 -32.43 10.22
CA GLY A 74 15.10 -32.16 11.01
C GLY A 74 15.18 -30.88 11.85
N SER A 75 16.29 -30.13 11.77
CA SER A 75 16.41 -28.82 12.40
C SER A 75 15.48 -27.80 11.72
N ARG A 76 15.14 -26.75 12.47
CA ARG A 76 14.15 -25.76 12.06
C ARG A 76 14.69 -24.37 12.29
N PHE A 77 14.35 -23.48 11.37
CA PHE A 77 14.63 -22.06 11.53
C PHE A 77 13.54 -21.25 10.86
N LYS A 78 13.53 -19.95 11.14
CA LYS A 78 12.63 -19.01 10.46
C LYS A 78 13.36 -17.76 10.00
N ILE A 79 12.84 -17.15 8.95
CA ILE A 79 13.29 -15.84 8.45
C ILE A 79 12.10 -14.89 8.51
N CYS A 80 12.27 -13.75 9.17
CA CYS A 80 11.29 -12.67 9.15
C CYS A 80 11.72 -11.64 8.09
N TYR A 81 11.05 -11.65 6.94
CA TYR A 81 11.39 -10.80 5.82
C TYR A 81 10.53 -9.53 5.80
N PRO A 82 11.10 -8.33 6.05
CA PRO A 82 10.36 -7.08 5.98
C PRO A 82 9.96 -6.76 4.54
N PHE A 83 8.75 -6.21 4.36
CA PHE A 83 8.32 -5.64 3.10
C PHE A 83 7.48 -4.40 3.32
N ARG A 84 7.35 -3.57 2.28
CA ARG A 84 6.51 -2.37 2.30
C ARG A 84 5.24 -2.63 1.49
N PRO A 85 4.07 -2.81 2.11
CA PRO A 85 2.81 -2.84 1.40
C PRO A 85 2.65 -1.60 0.55
N TYR A 86 2.04 -1.72 -0.63
CA TYR A 86 1.89 -0.58 -1.53
C TYR A 86 0.51 -0.56 -2.20
N LEU A 87 0.13 0.63 -2.67
CA LEU A 87 -1.02 0.86 -3.55
C LEU A 87 -0.63 1.88 -4.60
N TYR A 88 -1.45 1.99 -5.64
CA TYR A 88 -1.26 2.97 -6.70
C TYR A 88 -2.34 4.05 -6.61
N LEU A 89 -1.93 5.30 -6.73
CA LEU A 89 -2.86 6.42 -6.87
C LEU A 89 -2.91 6.86 -8.33
N GLU A 90 -4.13 6.99 -8.83
CA GLU A 90 -4.43 7.63 -10.10
C GLU A 90 -4.70 9.12 -9.82
N THR A 91 -4.05 10.01 -10.57
CA THR A 91 -4.24 11.46 -10.46
C THR A 91 -4.75 12.04 -11.77
N ASN A 92 -5.28 13.25 -11.72
CA ASN A 92 -5.50 14.04 -12.92
C ASN A 92 -4.19 14.21 -13.69
N GLN A 93 -4.29 14.28 -15.02
CA GLN A 93 -3.14 14.33 -15.92
C GLN A 93 -2.24 15.53 -15.59
N GLY A 94 -0.95 15.26 -15.36
CA GLY A 94 0.05 16.30 -15.07
C GLY A 94 0.14 16.74 -13.61
N GLN A 95 -0.71 16.20 -12.72
CA GLN A 95 -0.71 16.54 -11.29
C GLN A 95 0.11 15.58 -10.43
N GLU A 96 0.71 14.53 -11.02
CA GLU A 96 1.41 13.46 -10.31
C GLU A 96 2.51 14.03 -9.39
N TYR A 97 3.29 14.99 -9.88
CA TYR A 97 4.40 15.60 -9.12
C TYR A 97 3.90 16.43 -7.93
N VAL A 98 2.81 17.18 -8.11
CA VAL A 98 2.21 18.02 -7.05
C VAL A 98 1.68 17.12 -5.93
N VAL A 99 0.95 16.07 -6.30
CA VAL A 99 0.42 15.09 -5.35
C VAL A 99 1.56 14.35 -4.63
N ALA A 100 2.60 13.92 -5.35
CA ALA A 100 3.74 13.22 -4.76
C ALA A 100 4.50 14.10 -3.74
N ALA A 101 4.74 15.37 -4.08
CA ALA A 101 5.37 16.32 -3.18
C ALA A 101 4.53 16.57 -1.92
N TYR A 102 3.21 16.71 -2.07
CA TYR A 102 2.29 16.86 -0.94
C TYR A 102 2.30 15.64 -0.02
N LEU A 103 2.17 14.43 -0.57
CA LEU A 103 2.14 13.20 0.20
C LEU A 103 3.45 12.97 0.97
N SER A 104 4.58 13.22 0.32
CA SER A 104 5.91 13.08 0.95
C SER A 104 6.11 14.07 2.09
N ARG A 105 5.59 15.29 1.99
CA ARG A 105 5.65 16.29 3.07
C ARG A 105 4.70 15.97 4.22
N LYS A 106 3.49 15.51 3.92
CA LYS A 106 2.46 15.23 4.93
C LYS A 106 2.72 13.94 5.70
N TYR A 107 3.23 12.93 5.03
CA TYR A 107 3.45 11.60 5.59
C TYR A 107 4.92 11.18 5.41
N HIS A 108 5.75 11.52 6.39
CA HIS A 108 7.19 11.23 6.38
C HIS A 108 7.54 9.74 6.25
N PHE A 109 6.59 8.85 6.54
CA PHE A 109 6.78 7.39 6.48
C PHE A 109 6.40 6.79 5.13
N LEU A 110 5.86 7.57 4.18
CA LEU A 110 5.54 7.07 2.84
C LEU A 110 6.75 7.15 1.93
N GLN A 111 6.92 6.12 1.11
CA GLN A 111 7.79 6.16 -0.05
C GLN A 111 6.90 6.29 -1.28
N VAL A 112 7.07 7.39 -2.01
CA VAL A 112 6.26 7.73 -3.18
C VAL A 112 7.14 7.68 -4.42
N GLU A 113 6.74 6.88 -5.39
CA GLU A 113 7.46 6.68 -6.65
C GLU A 113 6.52 6.91 -7.84
N HIS A 114 7.02 7.56 -8.88
CA HIS A 114 6.33 7.64 -10.16
C HIS A 114 6.49 6.31 -10.90
N THR A 115 5.40 5.77 -11.42
CA THR A 115 5.43 4.50 -12.15
C THR A 115 4.44 4.54 -13.30
N GLU A 116 4.79 3.93 -14.42
CA GLU A 116 3.88 3.72 -15.54
C GLU A 116 3.38 2.27 -15.51
N LYS A 117 2.06 2.10 -15.57
CA LYS A 117 1.39 0.79 -15.62
C LYS A 117 0.37 0.78 -16.74
N GLU A 118 0.15 -0.39 -17.33
CA GLU A 118 -0.93 -0.58 -18.29
C GLU A 118 -2.28 -0.36 -17.63
N ASN A 119 -3.16 0.36 -18.32
CA ASN A 119 -4.49 0.65 -17.82
C ASN A 119 -5.51 -0.03 -18.72
N LEU A 120 -5.99 -1.20 -18.27
CA LEU A 120 -6.97 -2.00 -18.99
C LEU A 120 -8.36 -1.33 -19.06
N ASP A 121 -8.61 -0.29 -18.26
CA ASP A 121 -9.86 0.46 -18.30
C ASP A 121 -9.91 1.50 -19.44
N LEU A 122 -8.78 1.77 -20.11
CA LEU A 122 -8.78 2.65 -21.27
C LEU A 122 -9.48 1.97 -22.45
N LYS A 123 -10.33 2.70 -23.18
CA LYS A 123 -11.08 2.17 -24.36
C LYS A 123 -10.17 1.52 -25.41
N ASN A 124 -8.89 1.91 -25.44
CA ASN A 124 -7.90 1.46 -26.42
C ASN A 124 -6.81 0.56 -25.78
N HIS A 125 -7.08 -0.09 -24.63
CA HIS A 125 -6.08 -0.84 -23.86
C HIS A 125 -5.34 -1.95 -24.63
N LEU A 126 -5.94 -2.50 -25.69
CA LEU A 126 -5.27 -3.46 -26.59
C LEU A 126 -4.06 -2.88 -27.34
N ALA A 127 -3.92 -1.55 -27.38
CA ALA A 127 -2.76 -0.86 -27.93
C ALA A 127 -1.60 -0.71 -26.92
N GLY A 128 -1.72 -1.26 -25.71
CA GLY A 128 -0.68 -1.18 -24.67
C GLY A 128 -0.56 0.20 -24.01
N LEU A 129 -1.66 0.97 -23.96
CA LEU A 129 -1.66 2.30 -23.36
C LEU A 129 -1.32 2.24 -21.87
N ARG A 130 -0.28 2.99 -21.50
CA ARG A 130 0.21 3.13 -20.13
C ARG A 130 -0.31 4.41 -19.51
N SER A 131 -0.79 4.31 -18.27
CA SER A 131 -1.12 5.45 -17.43
C SER A 131 -0.03 5.64 -16.39
N ARG A 132 0.20 6.90 -16.01
CA ARG A 132 1.08 7.27 -14.91
C ARG A 132 0.33 7.11 -13.60
N PHE A 133 0.99 6.46 -12.64
CA PHE A 133 0.50 6.25 -11.29
C PHE A 133 1.56 6.67 -10.28
N LEU A 134 1.10 6.97 -9.07
CA LEU A 134 1.98 7.09 -7.92
C LEU A 134 1.94 5.79 -7.13
N ARG A 135 3.05 5.05 -7.11
CA ARG A 135 3.24 3.93 -6.21
C ARG A 135 3.54 4.48 -4.82
N VAL A 136 2.63 4.24 -3.87
CA VAL A 136 2.76 4.68 -2.48
C VAL A 136 2.99 3.47 -1.60
N SER A 137 4.14 3.45 -0.91
CA SER A 137 4.59 2.31 -0.10
C SER A 137 4.64 2.66 1.39
N PHE A 138 4.09 1.77 2.22
CA PHE A 138 3.79 1.98 3.64
C PHE A 138 4.68 1.11 4.53
N PRO A 139 4.90 1.50 5.80
CA PRO A 139 5.61 0.65 6.75
C PRO A 139 4.80 -0.61 7.10
N SER A 140 3.49 -0.51 7.36
CA SER A 140 2.65 -1.68 7.62
C SER A 140 1.23 -1.57 7.05
N ASN A 141 0.48 -2.68 7.13
CA ASN A 141 -0.91 -2.74 6.69
C ASN A 141 -1.84 -1.86 7.53
N ALA A 142 -1.46 -1.53 8.78
CA ALA A 142 -2.21 -0.60 9.62
C ALA A 142 -2.19 0.82 9.03
N GLU A 143 -1.04 1.28 8.55
CA GLU A 143 -0.92 2.59 7.91
C GLU A 143 -1.62 2.62 6.55
N VAL A 144 -1.59 1.52 5.78
CA VAL A 144 -2.43 1.38 4.56
C VAL A 144 -3.90 1.57 4.88
N ALA A 145 -4.41 0.87 5.91
CA ALA A 145 -5.81 0.94 6.30
C ALA A 145 -6.19 2.34 6.82
N LYS A 146 -5.32 2.99 7.58
CA LYS A 146 -5.51 4.39 8.02
C LYS A 146 -5.56 5.34 6.82
N PHE A 147 -4.57 5.27 5.94
CA PHE A 147 -4.49 6.11 4.75
C PHE A 147 -5.73 5.96 3.85
N LYS A 148 -6.20 4.72 3.64
CA LYS A 148 -7.44 4.45 2.93
C LYS A 148 -8.66 5.10 3.58
N ARG A 149 -8.82 4.94 4.90
CA ARG A 149 -9.96 5.55 5.61
C ARG A 149 -9.99 7.07 5.44
N ASP A 150 -8.82 7.71 5.47
CA ASP A 150 -8.70 9.16 5.32
C ASP A 150 -8.94 9.62 3.88
N LEU A 151 -8.50 8.84 2.89
CA LEU A 151 -8.50 9.23 1.47
C LEU A 151 -9.77 8.82 0.71
N MET A 152 -10.37 7.66 1.03
CA MET A 152 -11.54 7.13 0.31
C MET A 152 -12.74 8.10 0.26
N PRO A 153 -13.11 8.82 1.34
CA PRO A 153 -14.20 9.80 1.27
C PRO A 153 -13.90 10.95 0.30
N ARG A 154 -12.63 11.38 0.22
CA ARG A 154 -12.20 12.44 -0.70
C ARG A 154 -12.24 11.97 -2.14
N ILE A 155 -11.72 10.79 -2.43
CA ILE A 155 -11.78 10.19 -3.77
C ILE A 155 -13.23 10.09 -4.26
N LYS A 156 -14.16 9.64 -3.41
CA LYS A 156 -15.59 9.60 -3.77
C LYS A 156 -16.14 10.98 -4.12
N LYS A 157 -15.80 12.02 -3.35
CA LYS A 157 -16.19 13.40 -3.63
C LYS A 157 -15.57 13.92 -4.93
N ASN A 158 -14.28 13.67 -5.15
CA ASN A 158 -13.56 14.09 -6.36
C ASN A 158 -14.18 13.45 -7.61
N ARG A 159 -14.53 12.15 -7.56
CA ARG A 159 -15.21 11.45 -8.65
C ARG A 159 -16.56 12.07 -8.99
N LEU A 160 -17.37 12.36 -7.98
CA LEU A 160 -18.66 13.02 -8.16
C LEU A 160 -18.52 14.43 -8.76
N ALA A 161 -17.56 15.21 -8.27
CA ALA A 161 -17.27 16.54 -8.79
C ALA A 161 -16.78 16.49 -10.25
N ALA A 162 -15.92 15.52 -10.59
CA ALA A 162 -15.45 15.33 -11.96
C ALA A 162 -16.57 14.92 -12.92
N GLN A 163 -17.51 14.07 -12.48
CA GLN A 163 -18.69 13.71 -13.26
C GLN A 163 -19.58 14.93 -13.53
N GLN A 164 -19.93 15.69 -12.47
CA GLN A 164 -20.75 16.90 -12.60
C GLN A 164 -20.09 17.97 -13.48
N ALA A 165 -18.77 18.13 -13.36
CA ALA A 165 -18.01 19.05 -14.19
C ALA A 165 -18.06 18.62 -15.66
N SER A 166 -17.88 17.33 -15.95
CA SER A 166 -17.98 16.77 -17.31
C SER A 166 -19.36 17.06 -17.91
N ASP A 167 -20.44 16.71 -17.21
CA ASP A 167 -21.82 16.93 -17.65
C ASP A 167 -22.09 18.41 -17.95
N TYR A 168 -21.63 19.31 -17.09
CA TYR A 168 -21.79 20.76 -17.27
C TYR A 168 -20.95 21.30 -18.42
N THR A 169 -19.69 20.85 -18.57
CA THR A 169 -18.85 21.26 -19.70
C THR A 169 -19.35 20.73 -21.03
N GLU A 170 -19.92 19.53 -21.09
CA GLU A 170 -20.55 19.00 -22.31
C GLU A 170 -21.73 19.90 -22.71
N LEU A 171 -22.60 20.24 -21.76
CA LEU A 171 -23.72 21.16 -22.00
C LEU A 171 -23.26 22.57 -22.39
N LEU A 172 -22.23 23.13 -21.74
CA LEU A 172 -21.67 24.42 -22.14
C LEU A 172 -20.97 24.40 -23.50
N THR A 173 -20.32 23.29 -23.86
CA THR A 173 -19.68 23.15 -25.17
C THR A 173 -20.73 23.05 -26.27
N GLU A 174 -21.85 22.38 -25.99
CA GLU A 174 -23.01 22.30 -26.86
C GLU A 174 -23.67 23.66 -27.10
N TYR A 175 -23.69 24.54 -26.09
CA TYR A 175 -24.38 25.83 -26.17
C TYR A 175 -23.48 27.07 -26.43
N MET A 176 -22.19 27.07 -26.06
CA MET A 176 -21.40 28.33 -25.94
C MET A 176 -19.92 28.28 -26.37
N GLY A 177 -19.41 27.22 -27.02
CA GLY A 177 -18.04 27.23 -27.59
C GLY A 177 -16.92 27.44 -26.53
N GLY A 178 -16.61 26.38 -25.79
CA GLY A 178 -16.04 26.44 -24.43
C GLY A 178 -14.59 26.91 -24.24
N GLY A 179 -14.37 27.62 -23.12
CA GLY A 179 -13.09 27.75 -22.43
C GLY A 179 -13.07 26.89 -21.16
N LYS A 180 -11.97 26.16 -20.91
CA LYS A 180 -11.81 25.33 -19.70
C LYS A 180 -11.53 26.21 -18.47
N ALA A 181 -12.38 26.15 -17.46
CA ALA A 181 -12.08 26.72 -16.14
C ALA A 181 -11.08 25.81 -15.40
N HIS A 182 -9.90 26.33 -15.09
CA HIS A 182 -8.92 25.66 -14.24
C HIS A 182 -9.32 25.95 -12.78
N PHE A 183 -9.89 24.97 -12.08
CA PHE A 183 -10.11 25.08 -10.65
C PHE A 183 -8.79 24.80 -9.92
N ASP A 184 -8.37 25.73 -9.07
CA ASP A 184 -7.20 25.62 -8.20
C ASP A 184 -7.54 24.75 -6.98
N ASP A 185 -7.89 23.50 -7.27
CA ASP A 185 -8.24 22.50 -6.29
C ASP A 185 -6.95 21.91 -5.69
N GLY A 186 -6.93 21.76 -4.37
CA GLY A 186 -5.75 21.32 -3.62
C GLY A 186 -5.18 19.96 -4.06
N PRO A 187 -3.98 19.58 -3.62
CA PRO A 187 -3.32 18.36 -4.09
C PRO A 187 -4.10 17.06 -3.82
N LEU A 188 -4.98 17.02 -2.82
CA LEU A 188 -5.78 15.82 -2.52
C LEU A 188 -7.00 15.68 -3.44
N GLU A 189 -7.48 16.80 -3.97
CA GLU A 189 -8.60 16.91 -4.88
C GLU A 189 -8.21 16.42 -6.28
N GLN A 190 -6.91 16.43 -6.59
CA GLN A 190 -6.33 15.88 -7.83
C GLN A 190 -6.24 14.35 -7.86
N ILE A 191 -6.55 13.65 -6.76
CA ILE A 191 -6.53 12.18 -6.68
C ILE A 191 -7.87 11.62 -7.16
N VAL A 192 -7.83 10.78 -8.19
CA VAL A 192 -9.00 10.23 -8.89
C VAL A 192 -9.40 8.86 -8.37
N ASP A 193 -8.42 7.98 -8.11
CA ASP A 193 -8.69 6.62 -7.64
C ASP A 193 -7.51 5.96 -6.91
N ILE A 194 -7.80 4.85 -6.22
CA ILE A 194 -6.81 3.91 -5.67
C ILE A 194 -6.90 2.60 -6.44
N ARG A 195 -5.76 2.12 -6.95
CA ARG A 195 -5.66 0.86 -7.68
C ARG A 195 -4.73 -0.16 -7.03
N TYR A 196 -5.06 -1.43 -7.26
CA TYR A 196 -4.25 -2.60 -6.92
C TYR A 196 -3.90 -3.32 -8.23
N PHE A 197 -2.62 -3.28 -8.59
CA PHE A 197 -2.10 -4.13 -9.66
C PHE A 197 -1.58 -5.42 -9.00
N PHE A 198 -2.06 -6.56 -9.47
CA PHE A 198 -1.61 -7.89 -9.09
C PHE A 198 -0.63 -8.42 -10.13
#